data_AF-A0A2N2DKJ9-F1
#
_entry.id   AF-A0A2N2DKJ9-F1
#
_cell.length_a   1.000
_cell.length_b   1.000
_cell.length_c   1.000
_cell.angle_alpha   90.00
_cell.angle_beta   90.00
_cell.angle_gamma   90.00
#
_symmetry.space_group_name_H-M   'P 1'
#
loop_
_entity.id
_entity.type
_entity.pdbx_description
1 polymer ?
#
loop_
_entity_poly.entity_id
_entity_poly.type
_entity_poly.pdbx_seq_one_letter_code
_entity_poly.pdbx_strand_id
1 'polypeptide(L)'
;MKDKFILGGTAGMAGGVVMGLSIYLLNLIPGISIHMITRVALLFSPSAVSGPVQSNIIGFIGHLFCSALVGFIAIMLLDYTGYSHSFLKGLGFGAVAWFALCGVLARILNLNMADKFVDSVLLLLVHVLFGVITVWIINRYRYREEV
;
A
#
# COMPACT_ATOMS: atom_id res chain seq x y z
N MET A 1 11.57 -6.68 17.09
CA MET A 1 12.55 -5.70 16.60
C MET A 1 12.37 -4.40 17.37
N LYS A 2 13.45 -3.86 17.94
CA LYS A 2 13.43 -2.57 18.67
C LYS A 2 13.42 -1.37 17.71
N ASP A 3 14.07 -1.51 16.56
CA ASP A 3 14.05 -0.49 15.52
C ASP A 3 12.68 -0.45 14.81
N LYS A 4 11.93 0.61 15.10
CA LYS A 4 10.58 0.84 14.57
C LYS A 4 10.61 1.30 13.12
N PHE A 5 11.66 2.00 12.71
CA PHE A 5 11.81 2.45 11.33
C PHE A 5 11.98 1.25 10.40
N ILE A 6 12.89 0.34 10.76
CA ILE A 6 13.12 -0.90 10.02
C ILE A 6 11.88 -1.80 10.07
N LEU A 7 11.27 -2.01 11.25
CA LEU A 7 10.09 -2.87 11.38
C LEU A 7 8.89 -2.33 10.57
N GLY A 8 8.57 -1.05 10.73
CA GLY A 8 7.47 -0.42 10.01
C GLY A 8 7.70 -0.40 8.50
N GLY A 9 8.90 0.01 8.07
CA GLY A 9 9.27 0.06 6.66
C GLY A 9 9.20 -1.31 5.99
N THR A 10 9.83 -2.33 6.57
CA THR A 10 9.81 -3.71 6.03
C THR A 10 8.42 -4.33 6.02
N ALA A 11 7.61 -4.10 7.07
CA ALA A 11 6.21 -4.55 7.11
C ALA A 11 5.34 -3.84 6.06
N GLY A 12 5.58 -2.55 5.84
CA GLY A 12 4.96 -1.77 4.78
C GLY A 12 5.31 -2.32 3.41
N MET A 13 6.58 -2.54 3.12
CA MET A 13 7.04 -3.13 1.85
C MET A 13 6.44 -4.52 1.62
N ALA A 14 6.41 -5.39 2.63
CA ALA A 14 5.83 -6.73 2.53
C ALA A 14 4.32 -6.67 2.19
N GLY A 15 3.56 -5.80 2.87
CA GLY A 15 2.18 -5.52 2.49
C GLY A 15 2.08 -4.98 1.06
N GLY A 16 2.99 -4.08 0.67
CA GLY A 16 3.07 -3.49 -0.67
C GLY A 16 3.30 -4.54 -1.77
N VAL A 17 4.15 -5.53 -1.53
CA VAL A 17 4.36 -6.67 -2.44
C VAL A 17 3.07 -7.47 -2.58
N VAL A 18 2.40 -7.82 -1.48
CA VAL A 18 1.12 -8.55 -1.52
C VAL A 18 0.07 -7.76 -2.30
N MET A 19 -0.01 -6.44 -2.09
CA MET A 19 -0.92 -5.59 -2.84
C MET A 19 -0.59 -5.55 -4.32
N GLY A 20 0.69 -5.40 -4.68
CA GLY A 20 1.11 -5.38 -6.08
C GLY A 20 0.80 -6.69 -6.81
N LEU A 21 1.05 -7.83 -6.15
CA LEU A 21 0.67 -9.14 -6.66
C LEU A 21 -0.85 -9.27 -6.81
N SER A 22 -1.63 -8.79 -5.83
CA SER A 22 -3.09 -8.82 -5.89
C SER A 22 -3.63 -7.99 -7.06
N ILE A 23 -3.08 -6.79 -7.28
CA ILE A 23 -3.43 -5.93 -8.41
C ILE A 23 -3.08 -6.61 -9.74
N TYR A 24 -1.89 -7.22 -9.84
CA TYR A 24 -1.49 -7.96 -11.03
C TYR A 24 -2.48 -9.10 -11.35
N LEU A 25 -2.83 -9.92 -10.36
CA LEU A 25 -3.79 -11.01 -10.51
C LEU A 25 -5.19 -10.52 -10.89
N LEU A 26 -5.67 -9.43 -10.28
CA LEU A 26 -6.97 -8.84 -10.62
C LEU A 26 -7.00 -8.33 -12.06
N ASN A 27 -5.91 -7.74 -12.55
CA ASN A 27 -5.80 -7.28 -13.93
C ASN A 27 -5.74 -8.43 -14.96
N LEU A 28 -5.58 -9.69 -14.55
CA LEU A 28 -5.73 -10.85 -15.44
C LEU A 28 -7.21 -11.16 -15.76
N ILE A 29 -8.15 -10.63 -14.97
CA ILE A 29 -9.58 -10.86 -15.16
C ILE A 29 -10.10 -9.91 -16.25
N PRO A 30 -10.75 -10.42 -17.31
CA PRO A 30 -11.29 -9.57 -18.37
C PRO A 30 -12.22 -8.48 -17.84
N GLY A 31 -11.94 -7.23 -18.23
CA GLY A 31 -12.77 -6.08 -17.87
C GLY A 31 -12.37 -5.35 -16.59
N ILE A 32 -11.40 -5.87 -15.82
CA ILE A 32 -10.78 -5.17 -14.68
C ILE A 32 -9.56 -4.37 -15.17
N SER A 33 -9.42 -3.13 -14.71
CA SER A 33 -8.31 -2.26 -15.13
C SER A 33 -7.86 -1.32 -14.01
N ILE A 34 -6.94 -1.81 -13.19
CA ILE A 34 -6.33 -1.08 -12.07
C ILE A 34 -4.92 -0.62 -12.50
N HIS A 35 -4.70 0.70 -12.57
CA HIS A 35 -3.47 1.31 -13.09
C HIS A 35 -2.56 1.90 -12.02
N MET A 36 -2.82 1.63 -10.73
CA MET A 36 -2.10 2.27 -9.63
C MET A 36 -0.57 2.23 -9.77
N ILE A 37 0.01 1.05 -10.03
CA ILE A 37 1.47 0.88 -10.11
C ILE A 37 2.06 1.72 -11.26
N THR A 38 1.49 1.62 -12.46
CA THR A 38 2.00 2.36 -13.63
C THR A 38 1.82 3.87 -13.47
N ARG A 39 0.77 4.31 -12.75
CA ARG A 39 0.52 5.74 -12.48
C ARG A 39 1.42 6.32 -11.41
N VAL A 40 1.86 5.53 -10.43
CA VAL A 40 2.92 5.95 -9.50
C VAL A 40 4.22 6.29 -10.24
N ALA A 41 4.52 5.63 -11.36
CA ALA A 41 5.70 5.93 -12.17
C ALA A 41 5.72 7.39 -12.68
N LEU A 42 4.55 7.99 -12.92
CA LEU A 42 4.41 9.36 -13.40
C LEU A 42 4.93 10.40 -12.39
N LEU A 43 5.02 10.04 -11.11
CA LEU A 43 5.58 10.91 -10.07
C LEU A 43 7.08 11.12 -10.22
N PHE A 44 7.78 10.15 -10.81
CA PHE A 44 9.25 10.14 -10.90
C PHE A 44 9.75 10.41 -12.31
N SER A 45 8.99 9.95 -13.30
CA SER A 45 9.36 10.13 -14.70
C SER A 45 8.11 10.28 -15.54
N PRO A 46 7.73 11.52 -15.90
CA PRO A 46 6.65 11.79 -16.82
C PRO A 46 6.87 11.15 -18.20
N SER A 47 8.11 10.82 -18.55
CA SER A 47 8.50 10.13 -19.79
C SER A 47 8.55 8.60 -19.65
N ALA A 48 8.39 8.04 -18.45
CA ALA A 48 8.33 6.58 -18.23
C ALA A 48 7.13 5.91 -18.92
N VAL A 49 6.24 6.69 -19.51
CA VAL A 49 5.14 6.24 -20.38
C VAL A 49 5.63 5.69 -21.73
N SER A 50 6.91 5.87 -22.06
CA SER A 50 7.50 5.43 -23.34
C SER A 50 7.56 3.90 -23.51
N GLY A 51 7.42 3.11 -22.44
CA GLY A 51 7.35 1.65 -22.54
C GLY A 51 6.67 0.96 -21.35
N PRO A 52 5.85 -0.09 -21.60
CA PRO A 52 5.08 -0.75 -20.55
C PRO A 52 5.96 -1.43 -19.49
N VAL A 53 7.13 -1.94 -19.86
CA VAL A 53 8.06 -2.57 -18.91
C VAL A 53 8.70 -1.54 -17.98
N GLN A 54 9.16 -0.40 -18.52
CA GLN A 54 9.82 0.65 -17.76
C GLN A 54 8.85 1.30 -16.75
N SER A 55 7.62 1.60 -17.20
CA SER A 55 6.57 2.14 -16.33
C SER A 55 6.26 1.19 -15.17
N ASN A 56 6.17 -0.12 -15.41
CA ASN A 56 5.91 -1.10 -14.36
C ASN A 56 7.05 -1.19 -13.34
N ILE A 57 8.31 -1.17 -13.78
CA ILE A 57 9.47 -1.25 -12.87
C ILE A 57 9.55 -0.01 -12.00
N ILE A 58 9.54 1.18 -12.60
CA ILE A 58 9.62 2.46 -11.86
C ILE A 58 8.42 2.61 -10.94
N GLY A 59 7.23 2.28 -11.45
CA GLY A 59 5.99 2.28 -10.70
C GLY A 59 6.03 1.36 -9.49
N PHE A 60 6.54 0.14 -9.65
CA PHE A 60 6.63 -0.83 -8.56
C PHE A 60 7.66 -0.40 -7.51
N ILE A 61 8.81 0.14 -7.92
CA ILE A 61 9.80 0.70 -6.98
C ILE A 61 9.17 1.85 -6.18
N GLY A 62 8.55 2.82 -6.85
CA GLY A 62 7.88 3.93 -6.19
C GLY A 62 6.78 3.45 -5.23
N HIS A 63 6.00 2.46 -5.66
CA HIS A 63 4.98 1.81 -4.85
C HIS A 63 5.56 1.17 -3.57
N LEU A 64 6.70 0.48 -3.65
CA LEU A 64 7.36 -0.09 -2.48
C LEU A 64 7.89 0.98 -1.51
N PHE A 65 8.44 2.09 -2.03
CA PHE A 65 8.85 3.22 -1.20
C PHE A 65 7.67 3.87 -0.48
N CYS A 66 6.57 4.13 -1.19
CA CYS A 66 5.34 4.63 -0.58
C CYS A 66 4.82 3.66 0.48
N SER A 67 4.82 2.36 0.17
CA SER A 67 4.38 1.31 1.10
C SER A 67 5.25 1.26 2.35
N ALA A 68 6.56 1.43 2.24
CA ALA A 68 7.48 1.51 3.38
C ALA A 68 7.15 2.69 4.29
N LEU A 69 6.94 3.87 3.71
CA LEU A 69 6.56 5.08 4.45
C LEU A 69 5.22 4.90 5.17
N VAL A 70 4.23 4.33 4.48
CA VAL A 70 2.93 4.02 5.07
C VAL A 70 3.06 2.99 6.20
N GLY A 71 3.89 1.96 6.04
CA GLY A 71 4.16 0.99 7.11
C GLY A 71 4.86 1.60 8.33
N PHE A 72 5.75 2.56 8.12
CA PHE A 72 6.32 3.36 9.21
C PHE A 72 5.26 4.18 9.96
N ILE A 73 4.33 4.80 9.23
CA ILE A 73 3.19 5.51 9.85
C ILE A 73 2.30 4.51 10.62
N ALA A 74 2.08 3.30 10.10
CA ALA A 74 1.28 2.27 10.74
C ALA A 74 1.83 1.87 12.12
N ILE A 75 3.14 1.66 12.25
CA ILE A 75 3.74 1.31 13.54
C ILE A 75 3.67 2.46 14.54
N MET A 76 3.84 3.71 14.10
CA MET A 76 3.66 4.88 14.97
C MET A 76 2.23 4.97 15.51
N LEU A 77 1.24 4.70 14.64
CA LEU A 77 -0.17 4.66 15.05
C LEU A 77 -0.45 3.54 16.06
N LEU A 78 0.14 2.36 15.88
CA LEU A 78 -0.02 1.23 16.80
C LEU A 78 0.67 1.47 18.14
N ASP A 79 1.82 2.14 18.16
CA ASP A 79 2.47 2.53 19.41
C ASP A 79 1.64 3.55 20.19
N TYR A 80 1.01 4.50 19.48
CA TYR A 80 0.17 5.51 20.12
C TYR A 80 -1.17 4.95 20.61
N THR A 81 -1.82 4.11 19.80
CA THR A 81 -3.17 3.59 20.10
C THR A 81 -3.17 2.22 20.77
N GLY A 82 -1.98 1.64 21.00
CA GLY A 82 -1.80 0.27 21.47
C GLY A 82 -2.02 -0.80 20.39
N TYR A 83 -1.78 -2.06 20.76
CA TYR A 83 -1.80 -3.18 19.82
C TYR A 83 -3.00 -4.13 19.95
N SER A 84 -3.96 -3.80 20.82
CA SER A 84 -5.21 -4.53 20.90
C SER A 84 -5.98 -4.42 19.59
N HIS A 85 -6.71 -5.49 19.23
CA HIS A 85 -7.50 -5.57 18.00
C HIS A 85 -6.71 -5.24 16.72
N SER A 86 -5.44 -5.68 16.65
CA SER A 86 -4.53 -5.36 15.54
C SER A 86 -5.10 -5.69 14.17
N PHE A 87 -5.87 -6.77 14.04
CA PHE A 87 -6.54 -7.12 12.79
C PHE A 87 -7.52 -6.03 12.31
N LEU A 88 -8.41 -5.56 13.20
CA LEU A 88 -9.37 -4.50 12.89
C LEU A 88 -8.66 -3.18 12.59
N LYS A 89 -7.57 -2.88 13.31
CA LYS A 89 -6.72 -1.72 13.01
C LYS A 89 -6.08 -1.83 11.64
N GLY A 90 -5.65 -3.02 11.22
CA GLY A 90 -5.16 -3.28 9.87
C GLY A 90 -6.21 -3.01 8.80
N LEU A 91 -7.44 -3.49 8.99
CA LEU A 91 -8.56 -3.22 8.07
C LEU A 91 -8.82 -1.72 7.92
N GLY A 92 -8.99 -1.01 9.05
CA GLY A 92 -9.25 0.42 9.07
C GLY A 92 -8.08 1.23 8.50
N PHE A 93 -6.86 0.87 8.85
CA PHE A 93 -5.65 1.52 8.36
C PHE A 93 -5.52 1.40 6.83
N GLY A 94 -5.75 0.22 6.27
CA GLY A 94 -5.75 0.00 4.83
C GLY A 94 -6.80 0.85 4.12
N ALA A 95 -8.03 0.90 4.64
CA ALA A 95 -9.10 1.73 4.07
C ALA A 95 -8.79 3.23 4.13
N VAL A 96 -8.24 3.71 5.25
CA VAL A 96 -7.82 5.11 5.41
C VAL A 96 -6.66 5.44 4.47
N ALA A 97 -5.68 4.54 4.33
CA ALA A 97 -4.57 4.71 3.40
C ALA A 97 -5.06 4.81 1.95
N TRP A 98 -6.01 3.96 1.54
CA TRP A 98 -6.64 4.05 0.23
C TRP A 98 -7.33 5.41 0.03
N PHE A 99 -8.14 5.85 0.99
CA PHE A 99 -8.85 7.13 0.88
C PHE A 99 -7.87 8.30 0.78
N ALA A 100 -6.83 8.32 1.63
CA ALA A 100 -5.83 9.38 1.63
C ALA A 100 -5.00 9.40 0.33
N LEU A 101 -4.51 8.24 -0.13
CA LEU A 101 -3.60 8.17 -1.27
C LEU A 101 -4.34 8.18 -2.61
N CYS A 102 -5.38 7.37 -2.77
CA CYS A 102 -6.12 7.24 -4.02
C CYS A 102 -7.29 8.22 -4.12
N GLY A 103 -7.92 8.59 -3.01
CA GLY A 103 -9.05 9.53 -3.02
C GLY A 103 -8.62 11.00 -3.00
N VAL A 104 -7.68 11.35 -2.10
CA VAL A 104 -7.25 12.74 -1.90
C VAL A 104 -5.99 13.05 -2.72
N LEU A 105 -4.88 12.36 -2.45
CA LEU A 105 -3.58 12.72 -3.02
C LEU A 105 -3.55 12.51 -4.55
N ALA A 106 -4.05 11.38 -5.05
CA ALA A 106 -4.12 11.13 -6.49
C ALA A 106 -4.94 12.20 -7.21
N ARG A 107 -6.03 12.69 -6.61
CA ARG A 107 -6.84 13.77 -7.18
C ARG A 107 -6.10 15.10 -7.21
N ILE A 108 -5.36 15.44 -6.16
CA ILE A 108 -4.50 16.64 -6.12
C ILE A 108 -3.42 16.57 -7.21
N LEU A 109 -2.87 15.38 -7.45
CA LEU A 109 -1.82 15.13 -8.45
C LEU A 109 -2.38 14.83 -9.85
N ASN A 110 -3.70 14.90 -10.04
CA ASN A 110 -4.39 14.58 -11.29
C ASN A 110 -4.03 13.19 -11.86
N LEU A 111 -3.90 12.20 -10.98
CA LEU A 111 -3.61 10.81 -11.31
C LEU A 111 -4.89 9.98 -11.22
N ASN A 112 -5.26 9.33 -12.33
CA ASN A 112 -6.35 8.37 -12.33
C ASN A 112 -5.84 6.96 -11.98
N MET A 113 -6.21 6.44 -10.81
CA MET A 113 -5.73 5.14 -10.31
C MET A 113 -6.59 3.95 -10.76
N ALA A 114 -7.85 4.20 -11.14
CA ALA A 114 -8.83 3.17 -11.51
C ALA A 114 -9.86 3.76 -12.48
N ASP A 115 -10.25 3.02 -13.51
CA ASP A 115 -11.12 3.57 -14.56
C ASP A 115 -12.61 3.43 -14.23
N LYS A 116 -13.00 2.34 -13.56
CA LYS A 116 -14.40 2.04 -13.23
C LYS A 116 -14.63 2.07 -11.72
N PHE A 117 -15.92 2.19 -11.35
CA PHE A 117 -16.34 2.05 -9.96
C PHE A 117 -15.91 0.70 -9.36
N VAL A 118 -16.08 -0.39 -10.11
CA VAL A 118 -15.67 -1.74 -9.68
C VAL A 118 -14.16 -1.82 -9.43
N ASP A 119 -13.34 -1.22 -10.29
CA ASP A 119 -11.88 -1.17 -10.13
C ASP A 119 -11.49 -0.39 -8.88
N SER A 120 -12.21 0.70 -8.56
CA SER A 120 -12.03 1.48 -7.33
C SER A 120 -12.37 0.68 -6.07
N VAL A 121 -13.46 -0.09 -6.09
CA VAL A 121 -13.84 -0.97 -4.98
C VAL A 121 -12.81 -2.08 -4.77
N LEU A 122 -12.36 -2.71 -5.86
CA LEU A 122 -11.29 -3.71 -5.78
C LEU A 122 -9.98 -3.11 -5.28
N LEU A 123 -9.66 -1.89 -5.70
CA LEU A 123 -8.49 -1.15 -5.22
C LEU A 123 -8.57 -0.89 -3.71
N LEU A 124 -9.75 -0.57 -3.17
CA LEU A 124 -9.98 -0.47 -1.73
C LEU A 124 -9.73 -1.83 -1.05
N LEU A 125 -10.26 -2.93 -1.58
CA LEU A 125 -10.10 -4.25 -0.98
C LEU A 125 -8.63 -4.70 -0.91
N VAL A 126 -7.83 -4.43 -1.95
CA VAL A 126 -6.40 -4.76 -1.91
C VAL A 126 -5.62 -3.85 -0.94
N HIS A 127 -6.06 -2.61 -0.71
CA HIS A 127 -5.49 -1.75 0.33
C HIS A 127 -5.86 -2.19 1.74
N VAL A 128 -7.08 -2.69 1.94
CA VAL A 128 -7.49 -3.33 3.19
C VAL A 128 -6.62 -4.55 3.48
N LEU A 129 -6.38 -5.39 2.46
CA LEU A 129 -5.46 -6.53 2.57
C LEU A 129 -4.02 -6.07 2.90
N PHE A 130 -3.52 -5.03 2.22
CA PHE A 130 -2.24 -4.38 2.53
C PHE A 130 -2.15 -4.01 4.02
N GLY A 131 -3.16 -3.28 4.53
CA GLY A 131 -3.18 -2.83 5.92
C GLY A 131 -3.18 -3.99 6.92
N VAL A 132 -3.94 -5.05 6.64
CA VAL A 132 -3.95 -6.28 7.45
C VAL A 132 -2.57 -6.92 7.50
N ILE A 133 -1.92 -7.12 6.34
CA ILE A 133 -0.59 -7.75 6.27
C ILE A 133 0.45 -6.90 7.00
N THR A 134 0.48 -5.59 6.73
CA THR A 134 1.44 -4.68 7.36
C THR A 134 1.28 -4.66 8.88
N VAL A 135 0.05 -4.51 9.39
CA VAL A 135 -0.19 -4.52 10.84
C VAL A 135 0.06 -5.89 11.46
N TRP A 136 -0.24 -6.99 10.75
CA TRP A 136 0.05 -8.34 11.21
C TRP A 136 1.55 -8.57 11.40
N ILE A 137 2.38 -8.17 10.42
CA ILE A 137 3.85 -8.27 10.51
C ILE A 137 4.36 -7.42 11.68
N ILE A 138 3.92 -6.17 11.80
CA ILE A 138 4.31 -5.30 12.92
C ILE A 138 3.97 -5.97 14.26
N ASN A 139 2.73 -6.44 14.42
CA ASN A 139 2.27 -7.09 15.65
C ASN A 139 3.02 -8.40 15.98
N ARG A 140 3.40 -9.16 14.94
CA ARG A 140 4.11 -10.43 15.06
C ARG A 140 5.57 -10.25 15.49
N TYR A 141 6.24 -9.21 14.98
CA TYR A 141 7.68 -8.99 15.15
C TYR A 141 8.03 -7.80 16.03
N ARG A 142 7.06 -7.07 16.61
CA ARG A 142 7.36 -6.02 17.60
C ARG A 142 8.13 -6.59 18.79
N TYR A 143 8.98 -5.75 19.39
CA TYR A 143 9.58 -6.08 20.68
C TYR A 143 8.48 -6.16 21.76
N ARG A 144 8.56 -7.16 22.63
CA ARG A 144 7.74 -7.29 23.83
C ARG A 144 8.73 -7.39 24.98
N GLU A 145 8.64 -6.49 25.96
CA GLU A 145 9.38 -6.68 27.20
C GLU A 145 8.86 -7.96 27.83
N GLU A 146 9.77 -8.89 28.13
CA GLU A 146 9.45 -10.08 28.92
C GLU A 146 9.13 -9.57 30.32
N VAL A 147 7.91 -9.85 30.77
CA VAL A 147 7.41 -9.52 32.12
C VAL A 147 7.88 -10.58 33.09
#